data_AF-A0A1V5RLS9-F1
#
_entry.id   AF-A0A1V5RLS9-F1
#
_cell.length_a   1.000
_cell.length_b   1.000
_cell.length_c   1.000
_cell.angle_alpha   90.00
_cell.angle_beta   90.00
_cell.angle_gamma   90.00
#
_symmetry.space_group_name_H-M   'P 1'
#
loop_
_entity.id
_entity.type
_entity.pdbx_description
1 polymer ?
#
loop_
_entity_poly.entity_id
_entity_poly.type
_entity_poly.pdbx_seq_one_letter_code
_entity_poly.pdbx_strand_id
1 'polypeptide(L)'
;MLLALQFPLADSRPFVKDSGLRRVPGWLEPRPDEEFLRYFGMIRLRKSGGLPGWVGENEICEANQALRFPRGLGSVPADPDRLIRLQCLYRRFYSDGYAVGKYEVGVGPQILARNRSAGAAGRDRAAQFTGEQISALINLLLHTPVTIRNLQTGQPVEVEMGRAGKALAALYLAASGDHPTAGAADWWVVNGAPLLFLEQRGRQPIKLAQPRRTIELDKRYRLDLSYCLWPYAGGRIRMWVLQRQNRTPYSDEYRVARTLRVYLMRLHAEHECLQALLRNIRDGHLTVARGDPESEALQAQLRRSMERIGSYETRAAREFSPEIAAIARQSVDAMSPGQRDRLVQRLQELDLRGNLVRGVRQYADGVLAGAEGQGAAQMQAETKLDLAKALLACPSIEDAGARAAIIQALPQEIKNTAPRSNIPIVDVMNLIGAALNYPDGLTALIDLVRSLEGDSLPLREVDRVMAEWHNQQALHAAGPSV
;
A
#
# COMPACT_ATOMS: atom_id res chain seq x y z
N MET A 1 -13.21 11.91 12.48
CA MET A 1 -11.75 11.76 12.57
C MET A 1 -11.45 10.34 13.01
N LEU A 2 -10.45 9.71 12.43
CA LEU A 2 -9.90 8.42 12.83
C LEU A 2 -8.39 8.61 13.03
N LEU A 3 -7.88 8.14 14.17
CA LEU A 3 -6.45 7.98 14.39
C LEU A 3 -6.18 6.49 14.50
N ALA A 4 -5.34 5.95 13.64
CA ALA A 4 -4.98 4.53 13.63
C ALA A 4 -3.48 4.36 13.87
N LEU A 5 -3.12 3.38 14.68
CA LEU A 5 -1.75 2.95 14.91
C LEU A 5 -1.61 1.50 14.47
N GLN A 6 -0.62 1.23 13.62
CA GLN A 6 -0.30 -0.09 13.12
C GLN A 6 1.03 -0.57 13.67
N PHE A 7 1.08 -1.86 14.02
CA PHE A 7 2.29 -2.61 14.35
C PHE A 7 2.45 -3.75 13.34
N PRO A 8 3.32 -3.62 12.34
CA PRO A 8 3.69 -4.72 11.46
C PRO A 8 4.37 -5.84 12.23
N LEU A 9 4.09 -7.08 11.87
CA LEU A 9 4.75 -8.29 12.37
C LEU A 9 5.27 -9.07 11.16
N ALA A 10 6.52 -9.53 11.25
CA ALA A 10 7.13 -10.41 10.25
C ALA A 10 7.30 -11.80 10.86
N ASP A 11 6.70 -12.80 10.25
CA ASP A 11 6.73 -14.19 10.69
C ASP A 11 7.63 -15.01 9.75
N SER A 12 8.75 -15.47 10.28
CA SER A 12 9.72 -16.30 9.54
C SER A 12 9.43 -17.79 9.66
N ARG A 13 8.55 -18.20 10.58
CA ARG A 13 8.24 -19.62 10.86
C ARG A 13 7.72 -20.42 9.65
N PRO A 14 6.98 -19.84 8.69
CA PRO A 14 6.62 -20.57 7.46
C PRO A 14 7.81 -21.04 6.63
N PHE A 15 9.01 -20.52 6.89
CA PHE A 15 10.26 -20.84 6.17
C PHE A 15 11.25 -21.59 7.05
N VAL A 16 10.79 -22.13 8.18
CA VAL A 16 11.61 -22.83 9.16
C VAL A 16 10.97 -24.17 9.42
N LYS A 17 11.76 -25.23 9.24
CA LYS A 17 11.34 -26.59 9.54
C LYS A 17 11.05 -26.73 11.04
N ASP A 18 9.99 -27.44 11.39
CA ASP A 18 9.58 -27.70 12.78
C ASP A 18 9.40 -26.42 13.62
N SER A 19 8.96 -25.33 12.99
CA SER A 19 8.77 -24.01 13.64
C SER A 19 7.65 -23.96 14.69
N GLY A 20 6.91 -25.05 14.84
CA GLY A 20 5.76 -25.14 15.74
C GLY A 20 4.62 -24.19 15.38
N LEU A 21 4.56 -23.64 14.16
CA LEU A 21 3.43 -22.84 13.72
C LEU A 21 2.17 -23.71 13.62
N ARG A 22 1.12 -23.33 14.35
CA ARG A 22 -0.16 -24.03 14.36
C ARG A 22 -0.77 -24.04 12.96
N ARG A 23 -1.34 -25.17 12.54
CA ARG A 23 -2.14 -25.25 11.31
C ARG A 23 -3.49 -24.52 11.41
N VAL A 24 -3.95 -24.21 12.62
CA VAL A 24 -5.20 -23.49 12.90
C VAL A 24 -4.88 -22.17 13.59
N PRO A 25 -5.46 -21.03 13.14
CA PRO A 25 -6.42 -20.91 12.03
C PRO A 25 -5.81 -21.29 10.67
N GLY A 26 -6.63 -21.54 9.66
CA GLY A 26 -6.20 -21.95 8.31
C GLY A 26 -5.31 -20.94 7.56
N TRP A 27 -4.85 -19.88 8.24
CA TRP A 27 -3.93 -18.79 7.87
C TRP A 27 -4.14 -18.13 6.51
N LEU A 28 -4.09 -18.89 5.42
CA LEU A 28 -4.42 -18.47 4.06
C LEU A 28 -5.92 -18.34 3.81
N GLU A 29 -6.68 -19.33 4.28
CA GLU A 29 -8.14 -19.40 4.10
C GLU A 29 -8.79 -19.74 5.45
N PRO A 30 -8.68 -18.85 6.45
CA PRO A 30 -9.29 -19.12 7.75
C PRO A 30 -10.81 -19.14 7.62
N ARG A 31 -11.48 -20.00 8.39
CA ARG A 31 -12.95 -20.06 8.39
C ARG A 31 -13.54 -19.00 9.32
N PRO A 32 -14.18 -17.94 8.77
CA PRO A 32 -14.75 -16.87 9.59
C PRO A 32 -15.85 -17.40 10.50
N ASP A 33 -15.95 -16.83 11.69
CA ASP A 33 -16.91 -17.19 12.74
C ASP A 33 -16.78 -18.63 13.30
N GLU A 34 -15.81 -19.42 12.82
CA GLU A 34 -15.45 -20.74 13.35
C GLU A 34 -14.06 -20.74 14.00
N GLU A 35 -13.09 -20.10 13.36
CA GLU A 35 -11.69 -20.11 13.80
C GLU A 35 -11.33 -18.85 14.59
N PHE A 36 -10.34 -18.99 15.47
CA PHE A 36 -9.87 -17.89 16.31
C PHE A 36 -8.35 -17.95 16.49
N LEU A 37 -7.76 -16.80 16.78
CA LEU A 37 -6.37 -16.71 17.22
C LEU A 37 -6.35 -16.64 18.75
N ARG A 38 -5.67 -17.59 19.39
CA ARG A 38 -5.58 -17.73 20.85
C ARG A 38 -5.13 -16.40 21.47
N TYR A 39 -5.75 -15.97 22.56
CA TYR A 39 -5.46 -14.69 23.24
C TYR A 39 -5.71 -13.40 22.44
N PHE A 40 -6.09 -13.48 21.17
CA PHE A 40 -6.47 -12.33 20.35
C PHE A 40 -7.99 -12.23 20.26
N GLY A 41 -8.63 -13.21 19.60
CA GLY A 41 -10.07 -13.23 19.35
C GLY A 41 -10.45 -14.01 18.10
N MET A 42 -11.74 -13.95 17.76
CA MET A 42 -12.34 -14.69 16.65
C MET A 42 -12.00 -14.07 15.30
N ILE A 43 -11.88 -14.91 14.27
CA ILE A 43 -11.73 -14.47 12.89
C ILE A 43 -13.11 -14.20 12.32
N ARG A 44 -13.28 -13.08 11.61
CA ARG A 44 -14.53 -12.64 11.02
C ARG A 44 -14.30 -12.05 9.64
N LEU A 45 -15.34 -12.08 8.81
CA LEU A 45 -15.37 -11.26 7.60
C LEU A 45 -15.41 -9.77 7.97
N ARG A 46 -14.58 -8.99 7.30
CA ARG A 46 -14.57 -7.55 7.45
C ARG A 46 -15.83 -6.99 6.78
N LYS A 47 -16.72 -6.40 7.58
CA LYS A 47 -18.00 -5.80 7.13
C LYS A 47 -17.89 -4.87 5.92
N SER A 48 -16.75 -4.22 5.76
CA SER A 48 -16.49 -3.24 4.70
C SER A 48 -15.55 -3.79 3.61
N GLY A 49 -15.44 -5.12 3.50
CA GLY A 49 -14.62 -5.84 2.53
C GLY A 49 -13.11 -5.69 2.75
N GLY A 50 -12.37 -6.57 2.07
CA GLY A 50 -10.92 -6.51 1.93
C GLY A 50 -10.46 -5.57 0.82
N LEU A 51 -9.23 -5.80 0.39
CA LEU A 51 -8.62 -5.09 -0.74
C LEU A 51 -8.37 -6.12 -1.85
N PRO A 52 -8.91 -5.93 -3.07
CA PRO A 52 -8.76 -6.91 -4.14
C PRO A 52 -7.30 -7.23 -4.46
N GLY A 53 -7.00 -8.52 -4.63
CA GLY A 53 -5.65 -9.06 -4.78
C GLY A 53 -4.77 -9.06 -3.52
N TRP A 54 -5.24 -8.55 -2.39
CA TRP A 54 -4.51 -8.60 -1.12
C TRP A 54 -5.11 -9.65 -0.17
N VAL A 55 -4.49 -10.84 -0.17
CA VAL A 55 -4.81 -11.92 0.76
C VAL A 55 -4.68 -11.42 2.21
N GLY A 56 -5.66 -11.77 3.05
CA GLY A 56 -5.65 -11.42 4.48
C GLY A 56 -6.18 -10.02 4.82
N GLU A 57 -6.72 -9.28 3.85
CA GLU A 57 -7.40 -7.99 4.13
C GLU A 57 -8.92 -8.13 4.26
N ASN A 58 -9.50 -9.25 3.77
CA ASN A 58 -10.94 -9.52 3.81
C ASN A 58 -11.37 -10.15 5.13
N GLU A 59 -10.59 -11.08 5.66
CA GLU A 59 -10.75 -11.70 6.96
C GLU A 59 -9.93 -10.91 7.99
N ILE A 60 -10.51 -10.71 9.17
CA ILE A 60 -9.84 -10.04 10.30
C ILE A 60 -10.00 -10.86 11.56
N CYS A 61 -8.98 -10.89 12.40
CA CYS A 61 -9.16 -11.30 13.79
C CYS A 61 -9.61 -10.09 14.62
N GLU A 62 -10.76 -10.18 15.29
CA GLU A 62 -11.23 -9.20 16.28
C GLU A 62 -10.39 -9.30 17.55
N ALA A 63 -9.19 -8.73 17.49
CA ALA A 63 -8.14 -8.94 18.47
C ALA A 63 -8.28 -8.06 19.73
N ASN A 64 -9.50 -8.03 20.28
CA ASN A 64 -9.87 -7.22 21.43
C ASN A 64 -9.14 -7.62 22.72
N GLN A 65 -8.63 -8.86 22.78
CA GLN A 65 -7.96 -9.42 23.96
C GLN A 65 -6.43 -9.30 23.92
N ALA A 66 -5.85 -9.02 22.75
CA ALA A 66 -4.40 -8.95 22.59
C ALA A 66 -3.79 -7.74 23.32
N LEU A 67 -4.49 -6.61 23.29
CA LEU A 67 -4.09 -5.35 23.91
C LEU A 67 -5.31 -4.74 24.62
N ARG A 68 -5.12 -4.34 25.88
CA ARG A 68 -6.15 -3.74 26.72
C ARG A 68 -5.74 -2.37 27.24
N PHE A 69 -6.73 -1.50 27.49
CA PHE A 69 -6.54 -0.17 28.07
C PHE A 69 -6.94 -0.21 29.55
N PRO A 70 -6.04 -0.57 30.48
CA PRO A 70 -6.41 -0.75 31.90
C PRO A 70 -7.02 0.51 32.52
N ARG A 71 -6.59 1.70 32.06
CA ARG A 71 -7.05 3.01 32.54
C ARG A 71 -7.92 3.76 31.52
N GLY A 72 -8.29 3.11 30.41
CA GLY A 72 -8.90 3.77 29.25
C GLY A 72 -7.91 4.65 28.45
N LEU A 73 -8.39 5.31 27.41
CA LEU A 73 -7.59 6.10 26.45
C LEU A 73 -7.44 7.60 26.82
N GLY A 74 -7.86 7.99 28.03
CA GLY A 74 -7.76 9.38 28.51
C GLY A 74 -8.56 10.42 27.71
N SER A 75 -8.31 11.70 28.01
CA SER A 75 -8.95 12.85 27.36
C SER A 75 -8.05 14.07 27.35
N VAL A 76 -8.23 14.96 26.37
CA VAL A 76 -7.61 16.30 26.32
C VAL A 76 -8.69 17.39 26.44
N PRO A 77 -8.35 18.61 26.91
CA PRO A 77 -9.27 19.74 26.87
C PRO A 77 -9.68 20.08 25.42
N ALA A 78 -10.98 20.29 25.19
CA ALA A 78 -11.48 20.89 23.94
C ALA A 78 -11.52 22.42 24.10
N ASP A 79 -12.10 22.88 25.20
CA ASP A 79 -12.26 24.27 25.64
C ASP A 79 -12.54 24.25 27.17
N PRO A 80 -12.80 25.41 27.83
CA PRO A 80 -13.03 25.43 29.29
C PRO A 80 -14.12 24.47 29.79
N ASP A 81 -15.15 24.20 28.97
CA ASP A 81 -16.35 23.46 29.35
C ASP A 81 -16.45 22.06 28.71
N ARG A 82 -15.54 21.70 27.81
CA ARG A 82 -15.60 20.43 27.07
C ARG A 82 -14.26 19.70 27.06
N LEU A 83 -14.35 18.36 27.06
CA LEU A 83 -13.22 17.44 26.90
C LEU A 83 -13.37 16.65 25.60
N ILE A 84 -12.24 16.32 24.97
CA ILE A 84 -12.16 15.36 23.87
C ILE A 84 -11.59 14.06 24.44
N ARG A 85 -12.45 13.05 24.60
CA ARG A 85 -12.06 11.71 25.04
C ARG A 85 -11.76 10.83 23.82
N LEU A 86 -10.67 10.08 23.86
CA LEU A 86 -10.42 9.05 22.85
C LEU A 86 -11.27 7.80 23.16
N GLN A 87 -11.91 7.26 22.14
CA GLN A 87 -12.63 5.99 22.18
C GLN A 87 -11.96 4.99 21.25
N CYS A 88 -11.82 3.75 21.71
CA CYS A 88 -11.34 2.68 20.85
C CYS A 88 -12.47 2.26 19.89
N LEU A 89 -12.24 2.42 18.60
CA LEU A 89 -13.18 2.03 17.54
C LEU A 89 -12.97 0.58 17.12
N TYR A 90 -11.72 0.12 17.06
CA TYR A 90 -11.38 -1.26 16.74
C TYR A 90 -9.99 -1.64 17.23
N ARG A 91 -9.80 -2.95 17.46
CA ARG A 91 -8.52 -3.63 17.60
C ARG A 91 -8.55 -4.85 16.68
N ARG A 92 -7.69 -4.89 15.68
CA ARG A 92 -7.74 -5.88 14.60
C ARG A 92 -6.36 -6.46 14.34
N PHE A 93 -6.31 -7.75 14.11
CA PHE A 93 -5.14 -8.42 13.58
C PHE A 93 -5.44 -8.94 12.17
N TYR A 94 -4.46 -8.80 11.29
CA TYR A 94 -4.50 -9.26 9.91
C TYR A 94 -3.28 -10.14 9.67
N SER A 95 -3.44 -11.19 8.89
CA SER A 95 -2.36 -12.07 8.43
C SER A 95 -2.62 -12.40 6.97
N ASP A 96 -1.58 -12.38 6.14
CA ASP A 96 -1.69 -12.86 4.75
C ASP A 96 -1.55 -14.38 4.63
N GLY A 97 -1.45 -15.07 5.76
CA GLY A 97 -1.24 -16.51 5.87
C GLY A 97 0.15 -16.99 5.47
N TYR A 98 1.04 -16.07 5.13
CA TYR A 98 2.44 -16.32 4.88
C TYR A 98 3.24 -15.61 5.99
N ALA A 99 3.99 -14.57 5.65
CA ALA A 99 4.92 -13.92 6.57
C ALA A 99 4.39 -12.61 7.17
N VAL A 100 3.36 -11.99 6.56
CA VAL A 100 3.00 -10.60 6.87
C VAL A 100 1.81 -10.59 7.83
N GLY A 101 2.09 -10.24 9.08
CA GLY A 101 1.09 -9.89 10.08
C GLY A 101 1.01 -8.38 10.29
N LYS A 102 -0.14 -7.88 10.73
CA LYS A 102 -0.25 -6.52 11.28
C LYS A 102 -1.32 -6.42 12.34
N TYR A 103 -1.03 -5.70 13.42
CA TYR A 103 -1.99 -5.32 14.43
C TYR A 103 -2.36 -3.85 14.26
N GLU A 104 -3.65 -3.53 14.16
CA GLU A 104 -4.15 -2.17 14.02
C GLU A 104 -5.07 -1.81 15.18
N VAL A 105 -4.85 -0.62 15.76
CA VAL A 105 -5.79 0.00 16.71
C VAL A 105 -6.29 1.30 16.13
N GLY A 106 -7.61 1.39 15.95
CA GLY A 106 -8.28 2.63 15.56
C GLY A 106 -8.94 3.28 16.77
N VAL A 107 -8.72 4.58 16.92
CA VAL A 107 -9.39 5.42 17.92
C VAL A 107 -10.07 6.62 17.27
N GLY A 108 -11.13 7.10 17.91
CA GLY A 108 -11.91 8.26 17.47
C GLY A 108 -12.20 9.20 18.63
N PRO A 109 -12.38 10.50 18.38
CA PRO A 109 -12.70 11.47 19.41
C PRO A 109 -14.20 11.42 19.77
N GLN A 110 -14.50 11.51 21.05
CA GLN A 110 -15.83 11.77 21.61
C GLN A 110 -15.78 13.06 22.42
N ILE A 111 -16.66 14.02 22.10
CA ILE A 111 -16.77 15.27 22.87
C ILE A 111 -17.68 15.06 24.06
N LEU A 112 -17.21 15.44 25.24
CA LEU A 112 -17.92 15.33 26.51
C LEU A 112 -18.02 16.73 27.15
N ALA A 113 -19.18 17.08 27.70
CA ALA A 113 -19.33 18.26 28.54
C ALA A 113 -18.67 18.01 29.91
N ARG A 114 -17.95 19.00 30.44
CA ARG A 114 -17.40 18.98 31.81
C ARG A 114 -18.49 19.19 32.85
N ASN A 115 -19.48 20.03 32.55
CA ASN A 115 -20.57 20.37 33.46
C ASN A 115 -21.92 19.85 32.92
N ARG A 116 -22.68 19.11 33.74
CA ARG A 116 -24.02 18.58 33.37
C ARG A 116 -25.02 19.69 33.03
N SER A 117 -24.85 20.88 33.60
CA SER A 117 -25.69 22.06 33.38
C SER A 117 -25.59 22.65 31.96
N ALA A 118 -24.53 22.31 31.21
CA ALA A 118 -24.33 22.76 29.82
C ALA A 118 -24.96 21.79 28.78
N GLY A 119 -25.64 20.73 29.24
CA GLY A 119 -26.03 19.58 28.43
C GLY A 119 -27.15 19.76 27.39
N ALA A 120 -27.72 20.95 27.22
CA ALA A 120 -28.88 21.17 26.35
C ALA A 120 -28.59 21.95 25.06
N ALA A 121 -27.47 22.66 24.94
CA ALA A 121 -27.18 23.51 23.78
C ALA A 121 -26.04 22.93 22.92
N GLY A 122 -26.42 22.19 21.87
CA GLY A 122 -25.51 21.93 20.74
C GLY A 122 -25.07 20.48 20.56
N ARG A 123 -26.00 19.57 20.30
CA ARG A 123 -25.72 18.49 19.34
C ARG A 123 -25.61 19.12 17.94
N ASP A 124 -24.73 18.58 17.11
CA ASP A 124 -24.61 18.88 15.66
C ASP A 124 -23.83 20.10 15.17
N ARG A 125 -22.58 20.27 15.64
CA ARG A 125 -21.52 20.66 14.70
C ARG A 125 -20.42 19.60 14.71
N ALA A 126 -20.06 19.09 13.53
CA ALA A 126 -18.84 18.32 13.35
C ALA A 126 -17.67 19.18 13.84
N ALA A 127 -17.23 18.96 15.08
CA ALA A 127 -16.18 19.77 15.67
C ALA A 127 -14.93 19.63 14.81
N GLN A 128 -14.49 20.76 14.25
CA GLN A 128 -13.18 20.84 13.62
C GLN A 128 -12.16 20.92 14.75
N PHE A 129 -11.26 19.94 14.80
CA PHE A 129 -10.17 19.94 15.77
C PHE A 129 -9.05 20.85 15.29
N THR A 130 -8.51 21.65 16.21
CA THR A 130 -7.32 22.45 15.94
C THR A 130 -6.10 21.54 15.80
N GLY A 131 -5.05 22.06 15.16
CA GLY A 131 -3.77 21.35 15.05
C GLY A 131 -3.17 20.93 16.39
N GLU A 132 -3.29 21.80 17.39
CA GLU A 132 -2.82 21.57 18.75
C GLU A 132 -3.62 20.46 19.43
N GLN A 133 -4.96 20.48 19.32
CA GLN A 133 -5.82 19.42 19.85
C GLN A 133 -5.49 18.07 19.21
N ILE A 134 -5.29 18.03 17.89
CA ILE A 134 -4.89 16.80 17.19
C ILE A 134 -3.52 16.32 17.69
N SER A 135 -2.56 17.23 17.86
CA SER A 135 -1.23 16.91 18.37
C SER A 135 -1.29 16.34 19.79
N ALA A 136 -2.10 16.94 20.65
CA ALA A 136 -2.34 16.46 22.01
C ALA A 136 -3.01 15.07 22.01
N LEU A 137 -3.96 14.81 21.11
CA LEU A 137 -4.61 13.50 20.97
C LEU A 137 -3.65 12.42 20.46
N ILE A 138 -2.75 12.74 19.53
CA ILE A 138 -1.72 11.79 19.05
C ILE A 138 -0.77 11.45 20.20
N ASN A 139 -0.28 12.45 20.93
CA ASN A 139 0.60 12.21 22.08
C ASN A 139 -0.11 11.42 23.18
N LEU A 140 -1.37 11.75 23.47
CA LEU A 140 -2.19 10.99 24.42
C LEU A 140 -2.30 9.52 23.99
N LEU A 141 -2.59 9.25 22.71
CA LEU A 141 -2.65 7.86 22.21
C LEU A 141 -1.31 7.14 22.40
N LEU A 142 -0.20 7.73 21.98
CA LEU A 142 1.11 7.09 22.00
C LEU A 142 1.60 6.79 23.42
N HIS A 143 1.34 7.70 24.37
CA HIS A 143 1.72 7.56 25.78
C HIS A 143 0.68 6.83 26.64
N THR A 144 -0.45 6.41 26.07
CA THR A 144 -1.46 5.64 26.83
C THR A 144 -0.83 4.32 27.30
N PRO A 145 -0.84 4.00 28.61
CA PRO A 145 -0.42 2.69 29.09
C PRO A 145 -1.39 1.61 28.63
N VAL A 146 -0.85 0.53 28.08
CA VAL A 146 -1.59 -0.64 27.60
C VAL A 146 -1.06 -1.91 28.23
N THR A 147 -1.93 -2.88 28.44
CA THR A 147 -1.55 -4.19 28.96
C THR A 147 -1.66 -5.26 27.90
N ILE A 148 -0.61 -6.07 27.79
CA ILE A 148 -0.50 -7.21 26.87
C ILE A 148 -0.13 -8.43 27.70
N ARG A 149 -0.78 -9.57 27.43
CA ARG A 149 -0.46 -10.81 28.15
C ARG A 149 0.97 -11.25 27.82
N ASN A 150 1.75 -11.60 28.84
CA ASN A 150 3.02 -12.28 28.64
C ASN A 150 2.86 -13.74 29.09
N LEU A 151 2.97 -14.65 28.12
CA LEU A 151 2.77 -16.08 28.34
C LEU A 151 4.03 -16.79 28.85
N GLN A 152 5.19 -16.13 28.77
CA GLN A 152 6.43 -16.64 29.37
C GLN A 152 6.40 -16.47 30.90
N THR A 153 5.92 -15.32 31.40
CA THR A 153 5.90 -15.01 32.84
C THR A 153 4.53 -15.22 33.49
N GLY A 154 3.46 -15.36 32.69
CA GLY A 154 2.07 -15.40 33.16
C GLY A 154 1.50 -14.04 33.60
N GLN A 155 2.34 -13.02 33.80
CA GLN A 155 1.94 -11.69 34.22
C GLN A 155 1.76 -10.74 33.03
N PRO A 156 0.71 -9.89 32.97
CA PRO A 156 0.60 -8.88 31.93
C PRO A 156 1.78 -7.91 31.97
N VAL A 157 2.28 -7.51 30.80
CA VAL A 157 3.27 -6.45 30.68
C VAL A 157 2.52 -5.15 30.39
N GLU A 158 2.81 -4.11 31.18
CA GLU A 158 2.35 -2.74 30.93
C GLU A 158 3.41 -1.99 30.10
N VAL A 159 3.02 -1.47 28.95
CA VAL A 159 3.88 -0.68 28.05
C VAL A 159 3.13 0.52 27.53
N GLU A 160 3.84 1.55 27.08
CA GLU A 160 3.21 2.62 26.31
C GLU A 160 2.72 2.08 24.95
N MET A 161 1.56 2.56 24.52
CA MET A 161 0.93 2.17 23.25
C MET A 161 1.90 2.29 22.07
N GLY A 162 2.65 3.39 21.95
CA GLY A 162 3.62 3.58 20.86
C GLY A 162 4.76 2.55 20.83
N ARG A 163 4.98 1.82 21.93
CA ARG A 163 6.03 0.79 22.11
C ARG A 163 5.48 -0.64 22.18
N ALA A 164 4.19 -0.84 21.95
CA ALA A 164 3.52 -2.14 22.10
C ALA A 164 4.00 -3.23 21.12
N GLY A 165 4.67 -2.87 20.02
CA GLY A 165 5.03 -3.78 18.93
C GLY A 165 5.76 -5.05 19.38
N LYS A 166 6.81 -4.93 20.21
CA LYS A 166 7.60 -6.09 20.67
C LYS A 166 6.77 -7.05 21.53
N ALA A 167 5.94 -6.52 22.43
CA ALA A 167 5.07 -7.34 23.26
C ALA A 167 3.96 -8.01 22.44
N LEU A 168 3.43 -7.33 21.41
CA LEU A 168 2.46 -7.92 20.47
C LEU A 168 3.09 -9.03 19.62
N ALA A 169 4.33 -8.88 19.16
CA ALA A 169 5.06 -9.93 18.43
C ALA A 169 5.25 -11.18 19.30
N ALA A 170 5.70 -11.00 20.55
CA ALA A 170 5.86 -12.09 21.50
C ALA A 170 4.51 -12.79 21.83
N LEU A 171 3.44 -12.02 22.01
CA LEU A 171 2.10 -12.59 22.21
C LEU A 171 1.63 -13.35 20.97
N TYR A 172 1.85 -12.82 19.76
CA TYR A 172 1.49 -13.49 18.52
C TYR A 172 2.24 -14.82 18.36
N LEU A 173 3.56 -14.83 18.56
CA LEU A 173 4.40 -16.02 18.52
C LEU A 173 3.83 -17.12 19.44
N ALA A 174 3.51 -16.76 20.68
CA ALA A 174 2.98 -17.68 21.67
C ALA A 174 1.52 -18.12 21.37
N ALA A 175 0.70 -17.22 20.82
CA ALA A 175 -0.69 -17.51 20.45
C ALA A 175 -0.82 -18.47 19.26
N SER A 176 0.13 -18.37 18.32
CA SER A 176 0.13 -19.11 17.05
C SER A 176 1.07 -20.32 17.05
N GLY A 177 1.80 -20.57 18.15
CA GLY A 177 2.74 -21.67 18.29
C GLY A 177 2.18 -22.88 19.06
N ASP A 178 2.63 -24.08 18.73
CA ASP A 178 2.33 -25.35 19.42
C ASP A 178 3.14 -25.59 20.69
N HIS A 179 4.34 -25.01 20.78
CA HIS A 179 5.25 -25.22 21.91
C HIS A 179 5.03 -24.24 23.07
N PRO A 180 5.29 -24.64 24.33
CA PRO A 180 5.53 -23.69 25.40
C PRO A 180 6.72 -22.81 24.99
N THR A 181 6.57 -21.49 25.16
CA THR A 181 7.45 -20.42 24.66
C THR A 181 8.94 -20.50 25.03
N ALA A 182 9.37 -21.52 25.77
CA ALA A 182 10.72 -21.67 26.33
C ALA A 182 11.80 -22.07 25.29
N GLY A 183 11.42 -22.47 24.07
CA GLY A 183 12.36 -22.81 22.99
C GLY A 183 12.21 -22.00 21.70
N ALA A 184 11.35 -20.97 21.69
CA ALA A 184 11.11 -20.18 20.50
C ALA A 184 12.21 -19.15 20.28
N ALA A 185 12.75 -19.09 19.05
CA ALA A 185 13.77 -18.11 18.73
C ALA A 185 13.16 -16.70 18.63
N ASP A 186 13.88 -15.69 19.11
CA ASP A 186 13.45 -14.29 19.13
C ASP A 186 13.31 -13.66 17.72
N TRP A 187 13.96 -14.25 16.72
CA TRP A 187 13.88 -13.85 15.32
C TRP A 187 12.69 -14.45 14.54
N TRP A 188 11.98 -15.42 15.11
CA TRP A 188 10.87 -16.11 14.44
C TRP A 188 9.70 -15.17 14.14
N VAL A 189 9.33 -14.33 15.10
CA VAL A 189 8.34 -13.27 14.90
C VAL A 189 8.93 -11.98 15.42
N VAL A 190 9.16 -11.04 14.51
CA VAL A 190 9.72 -9.72 14.85
C VAL A 190 8.74 -8.61 14.52
N ASN A 191 8.73 -7.55 15.32
CA ASN A 191 7.92 -6.38 15.02
C ASN A 191 8.66 -5.44 14.04
N GLY A 192 7.91 -4.87 13.10
CA GLY A 192 8.36 -3.75 12.29
C GLY A 192 8.25 -2.41 13.01
N ALA A 193 8.69 -1.35 12.33
CA ALA A 193 8.46 0.02 12.77
C ALA A 193 6.95 0.34 12.75
N PRO A 194 6.40 0.97 13.79
CA PRO A 194 4.99 1.34 13.81
C PRO A 194 4.68 2.45 12.81
N LEU A 195 3.42 2.50 12.36
CA LEU A 195 2.89 3.53 11.46
C LEU A 195 1.65 4.18 12.05
N LEU A 196 1.64 5.52 12.10
CA LEU A 196 0.46 6.31 12.43
C LEU A 196 -0.31 6.68 11.17
N PHE A 197 -1.63 6.73 11.28
CA PHE A 197 -2.51 7.22 10.24
C PHE A 197 -3.59 8.12 10.83
N LEU A 198 -3.64 9.36 10.37
CA LEU A 198 -4.68 10.33 10.72
C LEU A 198 -5.61 10.52 9.53
N GLU A 199 -6.89 10.18 9.70
CA GLU A 199 -7.95 10.53 8.75
C GLU A 199 -8.87 11.60 9.35
N GLN A 200 -9.02 12.73 8.69
CA GLN A 200 -9.88 13.81 9.15
C GLN A 200 -10.81 14.31 8.05
N ARG A 201 -12.01 14.70 8.48
CA ARG A 201 -12.98 15.39 7.63
C ARG A 201 -12.89 16.89 7.89
N GLY A 202 -12.79 17.70 6.84
CA GLY A 202 -12.79 19.14 6.96
C GLY A 202 -12.40 19.84 5.66
N ARG A 203 -12.89 21.07 5.47
CA ARG A 203 -12.52 21.92 4.32
C ARG A 203 -11.24 22.72 4.56
N GLN A 204 -10.90 22.99 5.81
CA GLN A 204 -9.71 23.78 6.15
C GLN A 204 -8.50 22.86 6.28
N PRO A 205 -7.36 23.19 5.66
CA PRO A 205 -6.14 22.41 5.81
C PRO A 205 -5.78 22.24 7.29
N ILE A 206 -5.54 20.99 7.70
CA ILE A 206 -5.08 20.70 9.07
C ILE A 206 -3.72 21.37 9.26
N LYS A 207 -3.53 22.14 10.33
CA LYS A 207 -2.22 22.74 10.65
C LYS A 207 -1.56 21.96 11.78
N LEU A 208 -0.85 20.87 11.49
CA LEU A 208 -0.12 20.14 12.53
C LEU A 208 1.15 20.88 12.95
N ALA A 209 1.62 20.63 14.17
CA ALA A 209 2.88 21.19 14.68
C ALA A 209 4.11 20.69 13.90
N GLN A 210 4.02 19.51 13.28
CA GLN A 210 5.12 18.90 12.54
C GLN A 210 5.09 19.33 11.06
N PRO A 211 6.27 19.59 10.45
CA PRO A 211 6.35 19.86 9.02
C PRO A 211 5.87 18.64 8.23
N ARG A 212 5.12 18.89 7.15
CA ARG A 212 4.53 17.85 6.30
C ARG A 212 4.96 18.02 4.86
N ARG A 213 5.07 16.90 4.17
CA ARG A 213 5.20 16.86 2.72
C ARG A 213 3.87 16.41 2.13
N THR A 214 3.33 17.23 1.25
CA THR A 214 2.07 16.94 0.54
C THR A 214 2.37 16.02 -0.63
N ILE A 215 1.50 15.04 -0.85
CA ILE A 215 1.49 14.21 -2.04
C ILE A 215 0.42 14.79 -2.96
N GLU A 216 0.80 15.10 -4.19
CA GLU A 216 -0.14 15.56 -5.19
C GLU A 216 -1.08 14.42 -5.59
N LEU A 217 -2.37 14.67 -5.44
CA LEU A 217 -3.44 13.78 -5.86
C LEU A 217 -4.27 14.50 -6.92
N ASP A 218 -4.85 13.74 -7.85
CA ASP A 218 -5.83 14.29 -8.79
C ASP A 218 -6.97 14.94 -7.99
N LYS A 219 -7.26 16.21 -8.30
CA LYS A 219 -8.28 17.02 -7.65
C LYS A 219 -9.67 16.37 -7.68
N ARG A 220 -9.93 15.48 -8.65
CA ARG A 220 -11.18 14.72 -8.75
C ARG A 220 -11.46 13.86 -7.51
N TYR A 221 -10.41 13.43 -6.79
CA TYR A 221 -10.56 12.62 -5.58
C TYR A 221 -11.00 13.44 -4.37
N ARG A 222 -10.78 14.77 -4.37
CA ARG A 222 -11.07 15.68 -3.25
C ARG A 222 -10.45 15.21 -1.93
N LEU A 223 -9.26 14.64 -2.03
CA LEU A 223 -8.43 14.17 -0.93
C LEU A 223 -7.15 14.98 -0.90
N ASP A 224 -6.70 15.34 0.30
CA ASP A 224 -5.37 15.86 0.51
C ASP A 224 -4.58 14.80 1.29
N LEU A 225 -3.53 14.25 0.68
CA LEU A 225 -2.63 13.31 1.33
C LEU A 225 -1.32 14.01 1.66
N SER A 226 -0.83 13.81 2.88
CA SER A 226 0.48 14.27 3.29
C SER A 226 1.11 13.28 4.26
N TYR A 227 2.42 13.38 4.44
CA TYR A 227 3.13 12.61 5.45
C TYR A 227 4.03 13.51 6.31
N CYS A 228 4.31 13.04 7.51
CA CYS A 228 5.32 13.63 8.39
C CYS A 228 5.95 12.58 9.32
N LEU A 229 7.00 12.99 10.00
CA LEU A 229 7.63 12.23 11.06
C LEU A 229 7.17 12.79 12.40
N TRP A 230 6.48 11.97 13.20
CA TRP A 230 5.99 12.35 14.52
C TRP A 230 7.05 12.07 15.59
N PRO A 231 7.48 13.05 16.39
CA PRO A 231 8.45 12.82 17.45
C PRO A 231 7.84 11.96 18.56
N TYR A 232 8.53 10.90 18.96
CA TYR A 232 8.09 10.04 20.06
C TYR A 232 9.26 9.29 20.68
N ALA A 233 9.36 9.38 22.00
CA ALA A 233 10.27 8.58 22.83
C ALA A 233 11.75 8.60 22.37
N GLY A 234 12.25 9.77 21.98
CA GLY A 234 13.61 10.00 21.46
C GLY A 234 13.80 9.70 19.97
N GLY A 235 12.81 9.09 19.32
CA GLY A 235 12.81 8.77 17.89
C GLY A 235 11.68 9.45 17.13
N ARG A 236 11.34 8.88 15.97
CA ARG A 236 10.26 9.36 15.10
C ARG A 236 9.39 8.21 14.62
N ILE A 237 8.07 8.38 14.66
CA ILE A 237 7.09 7.47 14.06
C ILE A 237 6.62 8.07 12.74
N ARG A 238 6.59 7.28 11.67
CA ARG A 238 6.05 7.73 10.37
C ARG A 238 4.54 7.92 10.49
N MET A 239 4.01 9.01 9.94
CA MET A 239 2.59 9.30 9.97
C MET A 239 2.07 9.74 8.61
N TRP A 240 1.00 9.08 8.15
CA TRP A 240 0.15 9.54 7.07
C TRP A 240 -0.96 10.44 7.61
N VAL A 241 -1.26 11.51 6.88
CA VAL A 241 -2.37 12.41 7.15
C VAL A 241 -3.22 12.51 5.89
N LEU A 242 -4.43 11.96 5.96
CA LEU A 242 -5.42 11.99 4.89
C LEU A 242 -6.58 12.89 5.29
N GLN A 243 -6.77 13.95 4.54
CA GLN A 243 -7.88 14.88 4.72
C GLN A 243 -8.91 14.69 3.61
N ARG A 244 -10.18 14.61 4.01
CA ARG A 244 -11.35 14.49 3.14
C ARG A 244 -12.18 15.77 3.24
N GLN A 245 -12.42 16.42 2.10
CA GLN A 245 -13.14 17.70 2.06
C GLN A 245 -14.68 17.51 2.12
N ASN A 246 -15.16 16.53 1.36
CA ASN A 246 -16.43 15.77 1.41
C ASN A 246 -17.74 16.34 2.02
N ARG A 247 -18.78 16.35 1.17
CA ARG A 247 -20.19 16.67 1.48
C ARG A 247 -20.93 15.57 2.28
N THR A 248 -20.68 14.28 2.04
CA THR A 248 -21.55 13.14 2.42
C THR A 248 -20.79 11.88 2.91
N PRO A 249 -21.48 10.86 3.47
CA PRO A 249 -20.90 9.54 3.74
C PRO A 249 -21.04 8.51 2.60
N TYR A 250 -21.85 8.76 1.56
CA TYR A 250 -22.11 7.84 0.43
C TYR A 250 -21.36 8.17 -0.87
N SER A 251 -20.37 9.08 -0.84
CA SER A 251 -19.61 9.45 -2.04
C SER A 251 -18.43 8.51 -2.30
N ASP A 252 -18.07 8.34 -3.57
CA ASP A 252 -16.88 7.60 -4.01
C ASP A 252 -15.61 8.04 -3.28
N GLU A 253 -15.51 9.31 -2.89
CA GLU A 253 -14.43 9.85 -2.05
C GLU A 253 -14.18 9.05 -0.75
N TYR A 254 -15.23 8.52 -0.09
CA TYR A 254 -15.05 7.69 1.11
C TYR A 254 -14.46 6.34 0.77
N ARG A 255 -14.94 5.71 -0.31
CA ARG A 255 -14.40 4.44 -0.81
C ARG A 255 -12.94 4.61 -1.20
N VAL A 256 -12.61 5.66 -1.97
CA VAL A 256 -11.25 5.98 -2.38
C VAL A 256 -10.34 6.23 -1.19
N ALA A 257 -10.73 7.09 -0.24
CA ALA A 257 -9.94 7.38 0.95
C ALA A 257 -9.68 6.13 1.79
N ARG A 258 -10.71 5.29 1.97
CA ARG A 258 -10.59 4.01 2.66
C ARG A 258 -9.62 3.08 1.93
N THR A 259 -9.77 2.91 0.62
CA THR A 259 -8.91 2.07 -0.21
C THR A 259 -7.46 2.53 -0.14
N LEU A 260 -7.22 3.83 -0.30
CA LEU A 260 -5.90 4.44 -0.17
C LEU A 260 -5.28 4.19 1.22
N ARG A 261 -6.03 4.39 2.30
CA ARG A 261 -5.56 4.08 3.67
C ARG A 261 -5.16 2.61 3.79
N VAL A 262 -5.98 1.68 3.31
CA VAL A 262 -5.69 0.24 3.40
C VAL A 262 -4.42 -0.10 2.61
N TYR A 263 -4.26 0.42 1.38
CA TYR A 263 -3.04 0.24 0.60
C TYR A 263 -1.80 0.78 1.33
N LEU A 264 -1.82 2.04 1.78
CA LEU A 264 -0.67 2.67 2.45
C LEU A 264 -0.26 1.88 3.70
N MET A 265 -1.23 1.47 4.50
CA MET A 265 -1.00 0.67 5.70
C MET A 265 -0.51 -0.74 5.38
N ARG A 266 -1.01 -1.38 4.31
CA ARG A 266 -0.58 -2.72 3.92
C ARG A 266 0.82 -2.73 3.29
N LEU A 267 1.13 -1.77 2.42
CA LEU A 267 2.46 -1.61 1.82
C LEU A 267 3.53 -1.36 2.89
N HIS A 268 3.22 -0.59 3.94
CA HIS A 268 4.12 -0.44 5.08
C HIS A 268 4.40 -1.77 5.79
N ALA A 269 3.36 -2.57 6.03
CA ALA A 269 3.54 -3.89 6.65
C ALA A 269 4.38 -4.86 5.79
N GLU A 270 4.16 -4.87 4.47
CA GLU A 270 4.99 -5.63 3.52
C GLU A 270 6.45 -5.20 3.55
N HIS A 271 6.71 -3.88 3.53
CA HIS A 271 8.08 -3.36 3.58
C HIS A 271 8.82 -3.79 4.85
N GLU A 272 8.19 -3.63 6.01
CA GLU A 272 8.79 -4.01 7.29
C GLU A 272 9.00 -5.53 7.37
N CYS A 273 8.07 -6.33 6.82
CA CYS A 273 8.22 -7.78 6.72
C CYS A 273 9.38 -8.18 5.81
N LEU A 274 9.47 -7.61 4.60
CA LEU A 274 10.56 -7.89 3.67
C LEU A 274 11.92 -7.54 4.30
N GLN A 275 12.03 -6.39 4.98
CA GLN A 275 13.24 -6.01 5.70
C GLN A 275 13.62 -7.01 6.79
N ALA A 276 12.64 -7.52 7.56
CA ALA A 276 12.88 -8.54 8.56
C ALA A 276 13.37 -9.86 7.95
N LEU A 277 12.74 -10.34 6.89
CA LEU A 277 13.15 -11.58 6.21
C LEU A 277 14.57 -11.45 5.63
N LEU A 278 14.89 -10.33 4.97
CA LEU A 278 16.23 -10.09 4.43
C LEU A 278 17.31 -10.01 5.52
N ARG A 279 16.98 -9.47 6.70
CA ARG A 279 17.89 -9.52 7.86
C ARG A 279 18.09 -10.95 8.35
N ASN A 280 17.02 -11.72 8.48
CA ASN A 280 17.12 -13.12 8.92
C ASN A 280 17.91 -13.99 7.95
N ILE A 281 17.86 -13.72 6.63
CA ILE A 281 18.73 -14.37 5.65
C ILE A 281 20.19 -13.96 5.87
N ARG A 282 20.45 -12.66 5.97
CA ARG A 282 21.82 -12.12 6.18
C ARG A 282 22.45 -12.66 7.47
N ASP A 283 21.68 -12.75 8.54
CA ASP A 283 22.14 -13.16 9.86
C ASP A 283 22.23 -14.70 9.97
N GLY A 284 21.96 -15.44 8.88
CA GLY A 284 22.08 -16.90 8.80
C GLY A 284 20.96 -17.67 9.49
N HIS A 285 19.87 -17.00 9.87
CA HIS A 285 18.69 -17.63 10.46
C HIS A 285 17.79 -18.32 9.43
N LEU A 286 17.74 -17.78 8.22
CA LEU A 286 17.02 -18.36 7.08
C LEU A 286 18.02 -18.78 6.01
N THR A 287 17.94 -20.05 5.61
CA THR A 287 18.78 -20.62 4.55
C THR A 287 18.03 -20.62 3.23
N VAL A 288 18.75 -20.38 2.13
CA VAL A 288 18.20 -20.48 0.77
C VAL A 288 18.91 -21.63 0.06
N ALA A 289 18.54 -22.87 0.39
CA ALA A 289 19.09 -24.07 -0.23
C ALA A 289 18.24 -24.52 -1.42
N ARG A 290 18.85 -25.22 -2.39
CA ARG A 290 18.12 -25.77 -3.55
C ARG A 290 17.44 -27.09 -3.18
N GLY A 291 16.17 -27.23 -3.55
CA GLY A 291 15.39 -28.47 -3.35
C GLY A 291 14.76 -28.61 -1.97
N ASP A 292 14.93 -27.62 -1.09
CA ASP A 292 14.35 -27.58 0.24
C ASP A 292 12.99 -26.84 0.21
N PRO A 293 11.87 -27.46 0.64
CA PRO A 293 10.53 -26.85 0.56
C PRO A 293 10.42 -25.49 1.23
N GLU A 294 11.05 -25.31 2.40
CA GLU A 294 11.09 -24.08 3.19
C GLU A 294 11.82 -22.97 2.41
N SER A 295 12.94 -23.31 1.79
CA SER A 295 13.70 -22.41 0.92
C SER A 295 12.89 -22.00 -0.33
N GLU A 296 12.08 -22.89 -0.91
CA GLU A 296 11.20 -22.57 -2.03
C GLU A 296 10.02 -21.68 -1.61
N ALA A 297 9.43 -21.94 -0.44
CA ALA A 297 8.41 -21.09 0.15
C ALA A 297 8.93 -19.68 0.44
N LEU A 298 10.15 -19.54 0.95
CA LEU A 298 10.81 -18.26 1.18
C LEU A 298 11.01 -17.51 -0.14
N GLN A 299 11.52 -18.18 -1.19
CA GLN A 299 11.69 -17.56 -2.51
C GLN A 299 10.35 -17.11 -3.11
N ALA A 300 9.29 -17.91 -2.96
CA ALA A 300 7.95 -17.54 -3.40
C ALA A 300 7.44 -16.31 -2.65
N GLN A 301 7.65 -16.24 -1.33
CA GLN A 301 7.27 -15.06 -0.55
C GLN A 301 8.04 -13.81 -0.98
N LEU A 302 9.37 -13.90 -1.13
CA LEU A 302 10.19 -12.77 -1.58
C LEU A 302 9.70 -12.25 -2.93
N ARG A 303 9.38 -13.15 -3.88
CA ARG A 303 8.80 -12.77 -5.17
C ARG A 303 7.48 -12.03 -5.01
N ARG A 304 6.55 -12.55 -4.22
CA ARG A 304 5.25 -11.89 -3.98
C ARG A 304 5.40 -10.52 -3.35
N SER A 305 6.24 -10.38 -2.32
CA SER A 305 6.47 -9.08 -1.68
C SER A 305 7.09 -8.08 -2.67
N MET A 306 8.01 -8.51 -3.54
CA MET A 306 8.57 -7.65 -4.60
C MET A 306 7.52 -7.24 -5.64
N GLU A 307 6.65 -8.16 -6.07
CA GLU A 307 5.59 -7.85 -7.02
C GLU A 307 4.60 -6.82 -6.46
N ARG A 308 4.27 -6.93 -5.16
CA ARG A 308 3.37 -6.04 -4.42
C ARG A 308 3.95 -4.66 -4.15
N ILE A 309 5.21 -4.62 -3.71
CA ILE A 309 5.93 -3.37 -3.42
C ILE A 309 6.29 -2.65 -4.73
N GLY A 310 6.70 -3.41 -5.75
CA GLY A 310 7.00 -2.89 -7.08
C GLY A 310 5.76 -2.49 -7.87
N SER A 311 5.99 -2.00 -9.08
CA SER A 311 4.93 -1.68 -10.06
C SER A 311 4.32 -2.92 -10.74
N TYR A 312 4.82 -4.13 -10.43
CA TYR A 312 4.54 -5.36 -11.19
C TYR A 312 3.16 -5.96 -10.96
N GLU A 313 2.42 -5.56 -9.93
CA GLU A 313 1.05 -6.04 -9.73
C GLU A 313 0.03 -5.27 -10.60
N THR A 314 0.14 -5.43 -11.92
CA THR A 314 -0.88 -4.97 -12.89
C THR A 314 -2.11 -5.91 -12.94
N ARG A 315 -2.02 -7.12 -12.35
CA ARG A 315 -3.09 -8.13 -12.35
C ARG A 315 -4.08 -7.97 -11.19
N ALA A 316 -3.61 -7.82 -9.95
CA ALA A 316 -4.44 -7.59 -8.76
C ALA A 316 -5.19 -6.25 -8.78
N ALA A 317 -4.55 -5.22 -9.37
CA ALA A 317 -5.06 -3.87 -9.37
C ALA A 317 -6.21 -3.61 -10.36
N ARG A 318 -6.59 -4.57 -11.23
CA ARG A 318 -7.68 -4.37 -12.21
C ARG A 318 -9.07 -4.28 -11.56
N GLU A 319 -9.29 -4.95 -10.44
CA GLU A 319 -10.63 -5.13 -9.85
C GLU A 319 -11.24 -3.83 -9.30
N PHE A 320 -10.49 -3.08 -8.48
CA PHE A 320 -10.91 -1.74 -8.04
C PHE A 320 -9.73 -0.77 -7.92
N SER A 321 -9.63 0.11 -8.91
CA SER A 321 -8.84 1.35 -8.89
C SER A 321 -7.31 1.17 -8.95
N PRO A 322 -6.78 0.74 -10.11
CA PRO A 322 -5.33 0.61 -10.34
C PRO A 322 -4.56 1.91 -10.10
N GLU A 323 -5.24 3.04 -10.30
CA GLU A 323 -4.70 4.36 -10.04
C GLU A 323 -4.46 4.62 -8.56
N ILE A 324 -5.36 4.19 -7.66
CA ILE A 324 -5.17 4.38 -6.22
C ILE A 324 -4.06 3.48 -5.69
N ALA A 325 -3.90 2.28 -6.24
CA ALA A 325 -2.76 1.42 -5.95
C ALA A 325 -1.44 2.07 -6.39
N ALA A 326 -1.41 2.67 -7.59
CA ALA A 326 -0.24 3.39 -8.10
C ALA A 326 0.10 4.62 -7.25
N ILE A 327 -0.90 5.43 -6.91
CA ILE A 327 -0.78 6.57 -5.98
C ILE A 327 -0.20 6.11 -4.64
N ALA A 328 -0.71 5.01 -4.07
CA ALA A 328 -0.22 4.51 -2.79
C ALA A 328 1.26 4.10 -2.86
N ARG A 329 1.68 3.40 -3.91
CA ARG A 329 3.10 3.01 -4.12
C ARG A 329 4.00 4.24 -4.25
N GLN A 330 3.65 5.17 -5.14
CA GLN A 330 4.39 6.43 -5.32
C GLN A 330 4.48 7.25 -4.01
N SER A 331 3.39 7.27 -3.24
CA SER A 331 3.35 7.93 -1.93
C SER A 331 4.34 7.29 -0.95
N VAL A 332 4.35 5.96 -0.85
CA VAL A 332 5.27 5.24 0.06
C VAL A 332 6.73 5.48 -0.32
N ASP A 333 7.05 5.48 -1.62
CA ASP A 333 8.39 5.82 -2.12
C ASP A 333 8.77 7.26 -1.72
N ALA A 334 7.85 8.22 -1.86
CA ALA A 334 8.08 9.60 -1.45
C ALA A 334 8.30 9.75 0.06
N MET A 335 7.70 8.89 0.90
CA MET A 335 7.87 8.90 2.35
C MET A 335 9.23 8.37 2.81
N SER A 336 9.87 7.50 2.04
CA SER A 336 11.19 6.95 2.37
C SER A 336 12.06 6.79 1.11
N PRO A 337 12.56 7.92 0.57
CA PRO A 337 13.41 7.91 -0.62
C PRO A 337 14.62 6.99 -0.44
N GLY A 338 14.93 6.18 -1.45
CA GLY A 338 16.06 5.22 -1.42
C GLY A 338 15.83 3.96 -0.57
N GLN A 339 14.74 3.85 0.21
CA GLN A 339 14.42 2.61 0.93
C GLN A 339 14.09 1.47 -0.06
N ARG A 340 13.37 1.82 -1.13
CA ARG A 340 13.11 0.97 -2.31
C ARG A 340 14.41 0.47 -2.94
N ASP A 341 15.33 1.37 -3.26
CA ASP A 341 16.60 1.03 -3.94
C ASP A 341 17.52 0.21 -3.04
N ARG A 342 17.57 0.52 -1.74
CA ARG A 342 18.32 -0.26 -0.76
C ARG A 342 17.78 -1.69 -0.62
N LEU A 343 16.46 -1.86 -0.65
CA LEU A 343 15.82 -3.18 -0.62
C LEU A 343 16.20 -3.99 -1.86
N VAL A 344 16.08 -3.37 -3.04
CA VAL A 344 16.49 -3.92 -4.34
C VAL A 344 17.96 -4.33 -4.32
N GLN A 345 18.88 -3.46 -3.87
CA GLN A 345 20.30 -3.77 -3.78
C GLN A 345 20.58 -4.97 -2.87
N ARG A 346 19.87 -5.08 -1.73
CA ARG A 346 19.97 -6.22 -0.82
C ARG A 346 19.15 -7.44 -1.26
N LEU A 347 18.43 -7.35 -2.38
CA LEU A 347 17.87 -8.46 -3.16
C LEU A 347 18.75 -8.83 -4.38
N GLN A 348 19.83 -8.09 -4.63
CA GLN A 348 20.86 -8.40 -5.63
C GLN A 348 22.12 -9.01 -4.97
N GLU A 349 22.49 -8.56 -3.78
CA GLU A 349 23.65 -9.09 -3.04
C GLU A 349 23.41 -10.46 -2.41
N LEU A 350 22.14 -10.83 -2.20
CA LEU A 350 21.80 -12.20 -1.83
C LEU A 350 21.85 -13.03 -3.12
N ASP A 351 22.61 -14.13 -3.13
CA ASP A 351 22.69 -15.12 -4.22
C ASP A 351 21.37 -15.89 -4.41
N LEU A 352 20.28 -15.15 -4.54
CA LEU A 352 18.95 -15.63 -4.85
C LEU A 352 18.94 -16.01 -6.33
N ARG A 353 18.42 -17.20 -6.67
CA ARG A 353 18.35 -17.77 -8.04
C ARG A 353 18.19 -16.64 -9.07
N GLY A 354 19.07 -16.57 -10.09
CA GLY A 354 19.22 -15.43 -11.02
C GLY A 354 17.95 -14.94 -11.76
N ASN A 355 16.82 -15.65 -11.65
CA ASN A 355 15.51 -15.18 -12.11
C ASN A 355 14.89 -14.11 -11.19
N LEU A 356 15.12 -14.15 -9.86
CA LEU A 356 14.73 -13.07 -8.95
C LEU A 356 15.58 -11.82 -9.20
N VAL A 357 16.90 -11.98 -9.33
CA VAL A 357 17.83 -10.89 -9.65
C VAL A 357 17.49 -10.22 -10.99
N ARG A 358 17.03 -10.98 -12.00
CA ARG A 358 16.53 -10.40 -13.27
C ARG A 358 15.27 -9.54 -13.10
N GLY A 359 14.30 -9.99 -12.30
CA GLY A 359 13.11 -9.19 -12.00
C GLY A 359 13.45 -7.92 -11.20
N VAL A 360 14.41 -8.02 -10.27
CA VAL A 360 14.94 -6.91 -9.47
C VAL A 360 15.82 -5.96 -10.30
N ARG A 361 16.57 -6.46 -11.29
CA ARG A 361 17.30 -5.64 -12.27
C ARG A 361 16.34 -4.89 -13.17
N GLN A 362 15.31 -5.53 -13.74
CA GLN A 362 14.27 -4.81 -14.49
C GLN A 362 13.52 -3.76 -13.63
N TYR A 363 13.41 -3.98 -12.32
CA TYR A 363 12.85 -3.06 -11.32
C TYR A 363 13.76 -1.85 -11.03
N ALA A 364 15.08 -2.04 -11.00
CA ALA A 364 16.10 -1.00 -10.80
C ALA A 364 16.39 -0.24 -12.10
N ASP A 365 16.52 -0.98 -13.20
CA ASP A 365 16.72 -0.50 -14.56
C ASP A 365 15.44 0.15 -15.09
N GLY A 366 14.25 -0.17 -14.58
CA GLY A 366 13.03 0.63 -14.86
C GLY A 366 13.06 2.04 -14.24
N VAL A 367 13.99 2.29 -13.29
CA VAL A 367 14.27 3.61 -12.70
C VAL A 367 15.54 4.22 -13.29
N LEU A 368 16.52 3.41 -13.68
CA LEU A 368 17.80 3.85 -14.28
C LEU A 368 17.81 3.91 -15.82
N ALA A 369 16.89 3.24 -16.52
CA ALA A 369 16.63 3.45 -17.96
C ALA A 369 15.83 4.73 -18.22
N GLY A 370 15.46 5.46 -17.16
CA GLY A 370 15.16 6.90 -17.25
C GLY A 370 16.42 7.78 -17.33
N ALA A 371 17.63 7.21 -17.20
CA ALA A 371 18.88 7.96 -17.19
C ALA A 371 19.89 7.49 -18.25
N GLU A 372 20.10 6.20 -18.51
CA GLU A 372 21.13 5.78 -19.50
C GLU A 372 20.74 4.50 -20.24
N GLY A 373 20.33 4.64 -21.51
CA GLY A 373 19.97 3.50 -22.37
C GLY A 373 19.36 3.89 -23.72
N GLN A 374 20.19 4.44 -24.61
CA GLN A 374 20.10 4.38 -26.08
C GLN A 374 18.70 4.56 -26.75
N GLY A 375 18.39 5.80 -27.11
CA GLY A 375 17.95 6.14 -28.48
C GLY A 375 16.57 5.69 -28.98
N ALA A 376 15.63 5.25 -28.12
CA ALA A 376 14.23 5.13 -28.49
C ALA A 376 13.44 6.33 -27.92
N ALA A 377 12.85 7.11 -28.81
CA ALA A 377 12.02 8.28 -28.52
C ALA A 377 10.97 8.01 -27.41
N GLN A 378 11.22 8.45 -26.17
CA GLN A 378 10.21 8.35 -25.11
C GLN A 378 9.09 9.36 -25.39
N MET A 379 7.87 8.84 -25.58
CA MET A 379 6.65 9.64 -25.64
C MET A 379 6.20 9.99 -24.21
N GLN A 380 5.91 11.27 -23.95
CA GLN A 380 5.40 11.71 -22.65
C GLN A 380 4.07 11.01 -22.31
N ALA A 381 3.83 10.77 -21.02
CA ALA A 381 2.65 10.00 -20.58
C ALA A 381 1.31 10.65 -20.99
N GLU A 382 1.25 11.98 -21.03
CA GLU A 382 0.08 12.74 -21.48
C GLU A 382 -0.16 12.55 -22.98
N THR A 383 0.87 12.76 -23.82
CA THR A 383 0.82 12.52 -25.27
C THR A 383 0.42 11.08 -25.60
N LYS A 384 0.94 10.10 -24.84
CA LYS A 384 0.61 8.68 -25.01
C LYS A 384 -0.85 8.38 -24.68
N LEU A 385 -1.40 9.02 -23.65
CA LEU A 385 -2.80 8.89 -23.29
C LEU A 385 -3.70 9.54 -24.35
N ASP A 386 -3.33 10.70 -24.88
CA ASP A 386 -4.11 11.39 -25.90
C ASP A 386 -4.07 10.66 -27.24
N LEU A 387 -2.92 10.09 -27.63
CA LEU A 387 -2.82 9.21 -28.78
C LEU A 387 -3.70 7.95 -28.60
N ALA A 388 -3.74 7.38 -27.40
CA ALA A 388 -4.59 6.22 -27.13
C ALA A 388 -6.09 6.54 -27.21
N LYS A 389 -6.51 7.74 -26.78
CA LYS A 389 -7.89 8.21 -26.96
C LYS A 389 -8.22 8.44 -28.43
N ALA A 390 -7.31 9.06 -29.18
CA ALA A 390 -7.50 9.31 -30.62
C ALA A 390 -7.61 7.99 -31.41
N LEU A 391 -6.71 7.03 -31.12
CA LEU A 391 -6.77 5.70 -31.71
C LEU A 391 -8.07 4.97 -31.33
N LEU A 392 -8.52 5.04 -30.07
CA LEU A 392 -9.80 4.43 -29.68
C LEU A 392 -11.03 5.07 -30.32
N ALA A 393 -10.94 6.30 -30.81
CA ALA A 393 -12.04 6.92 -31.55
C ALA A 393 -12.15 6.36 -32.99
N CYS A 394 -11.16 5.60 -33.47
CA CYS A 394 -11.20 4.90 -34.75
C CYS A 394 -12.01 3.59 -34.59
N PRO A 395 -13.11 3.36 -35.34
CA PRO A 395 -13.91 2.14 -35.25
C PRO A 395 -13.12 0.83 -35.33
N SER A 396 -12.08 0.78 -36.16
CA SER A 396 -11.19 -0.39 -36.32
C SER A 396 -10.35 -0.71 -35.07
N ILE A 397 -10.15 0.28 -34.19
CA ILE A 397 -9.46 0.11 -32.90
C ILE A 397 -10.45 0.07 -31.75
N GLU A 398 -11.63 0.69 -31.83
CA GLU A 398 -12.68 0.62 -30.81
C GLU A 398 -13.18 -0.83 -30.65
N ASP A 399 -13.52 -1.47 -31.78
CA ASP A 399 -14.00 -2.85 -31.81
C ASP A 399 -12.89 -3.83 -31.41
N ALA A 400 -13.19 -4.72 -30.46
CA ALA A 400 -12.20 -5.65 -29.95
C ALA A 400 -11.75 -6.71 -30.98
N GLY A 401 -12.64 -7.10 -31.90
CA GLY A 401 -12.34 -8.06 -32.96
C GLY A 401 -11.44 -7.44 -34.03
N ALA A 402 -11.80 -6.26 -34.53
CA ALA A 402 -11.01 -5.49 -35.48
C ALA A 402 -9.63 -5.13 -34.90
N ARG A 403 -9.58 -4.67 -33.64
CA ARG A 403 -8.32 -4.39 -32.94
C ARG A 403 -7.45 -5.64 -32.80
N ALA A 404 -8.04 -6.81 -32.54
CA ALA A 404 -7.29 -8.06 -32.51
C ALA A 404 -6.70 -8.40 -33.89
N ALA A 405 -7.44 -8.19 -34.98
CA ALA A 405 -6.94 -8.40 -36.33
C ALA A 405 -5.75 -7.47 -36.66
N ILE A 406 -5.83 -6.19 -36.27
CA ILE A 406 -4.72 -5.23 -36.38
C ILE A 406 -3.49 -5.76 -35.61
N ILE A 407 -3.68 -6.19 -34.36
CA ILE A 407 -2.62 -6.72 -33.49
C ILE A 407 -2.05 -8.06 -33.99
N GLN A 408 -2.74 -8.78 -34.88
CA GLN A 408 -2.22 -9.96 -35.57
C GLN A 408 -1.41 -9.64 -36.83
N ALA A 409 -1.70 -8.50 -37.49
CA ALA A 409 -1.03 -8.06 -38.70
C ALA A 409 0.23 -7.20 -38.42
N LEU A 410 0.46 -6.81 -37.17
CA LEU A 410 1.72 -6.17 -36.75
C LEU A 410 2.92 -7.13 -36.80
N PRO A 411 4.15 -6.60 -36.94
CA PRO A 411 5.38 -7.37 -36.80
C PRO A 411 5.38 -8.24 -35.53
N GLN A 412 5.96 -9.43 -35.65
CA GLN A 412 5.95 -10.46 -34.62
C GLN A 412 6.54 -9.97 -33.28
N GLU A 413 7.50 -9.05 -33.37
CA GLU A 413 8.18 -8.41 -32.24
C GLU A 413 7.23 -7.53 -31.41
N ILE A 414 6.36 -6.76 -32.07
CA ILE A 414 5.37 -5.90 -31.39
C ILE A 414 4.24 -6.76 -30.83
N LYS A 415 3.74 -7.70 -31.64
CA LYS A 415 2.63 -8.60 -31.32
C LYS A 415 2.87 -9.42 -30.05
N ASN A 416 4.07 -9.97 -29.89
CA ASN A 416 4.38 -10.83 -28.73
C ASN A 416 4.70 -10.05 -27.46
N THR A 417 5.00 -8.76 -27.60
CA THR A 417 5.49 -7.93 -26.49
C THR A 417 4.37 -7.08 -25.88
N ALA A 418 3.32 -6.76 -26.64
CA ALA A 418 2.20 -5.94 -26.17
C ALA A 418 1.32 -6.67 -25.14
N PRO A 419 1.32 -6.28 -23.85
CA PRO A 419 0.47 -6.93 -22.85
C PRO A 419 -1.02 -6.68 -23.14
N ARG A 420 -1.82 -7.75 -23.21
CA ARG A 420 -3.25 -7.66 -23.56
C ARG A 420 -4.11 -7.15 -22.39
N SER A 421 -5.10 -6.31 -22.67
CA SER A 421 -6.09 -5.84 -21.70
C SER A 421 -7.52 -5.94 -22.23
N ASN A 422 -8.47 -6.25 -21.34
CA ASN A 422 -9.91 -6.20 -21.63
C ASN A 422 -10.48 -4.77 -21.49
N ILE A 423 -9.69 -3.83 -20.97
CA ILE A 423 -10.03 -2.41 -20.90
C ILE A 423 -9.46 -1.74 -22.16
N PRO A 424 -10.29 -1.22 -23.09
CA PRO A 424 -9.83 -0.77 -24.41
C PRO A 424 -8.69 0.27 -24.36
N ILE A 425 -8.79 1.28 -23.49
CA ILE A 425 -7.78 2.35 -23.43
C ILE A 425 -6.42 1.84 -22.93
N VAL A 426 -6.45 0.91 -21.97
CA VAL A 426 -5.23 0.28 -21.44
C VAL A 426 -4.62 -0.65 -22.50
N ASP A 427 -5.47 -1.36 -23.25
CA ASP A 427 -5.03 -2.24 -24.33
C ASP A 427 -4.29 -1.47 -25.44
N VAL A 428 -4.85 -0.33 -25.83
CA VAL A 428 -4.24 0.58 -26.81
C VAL A 428 -2.98 1.26 -26.27
N MET A 429 -2.95 1.69 -25.00
CA MET A 429 -1.74 2.25 -24.38
C MET A 429 -0.60 1.24 -24.29
N ASN A 430 -0.91 -0.03 -24.02
CA ASN A 430 0.05 -1.12 -24.02
C ASN A 430 0.59 -1.38 -25.44
N LEU A 431 -0.28 -1.32 -26.44
CA LEU A 431 0.09 -1.47 -27.84
C LEU A 431 1.02 -0.34 -28.31
N ILE A 432 0.69 0.92 -28.02
CA ILE A 432 1.57 2.07 -28.31
C ILE A 432 2.91 1.91 -27.59
N GLY A 433 2.89 1.47 -26.33
CA GLY A 433 4.11 1.23 -25.55
C GLY A 433 5.01 0.17 -26.16
N ALA A 434 4.42 -0.95 -26.62
CA ALA A 434 5.17 -1.98 -27.33
C ALA A 434 5.71 -1.46 -28.66
N ALA A 435 4.90 -0.73 -29.43
CA ALA A 435 5.28 -0.18 -30.72
C ALA A 435 6.44 0.84 -30.62
N LEU A 436 6.46 1.67 -29.58
CA LEU A 436 7.55 2.64 -29.32
C LEU A 436 8.91 1.99 -29.02
N ASN A 437 8.93 0.71 -28.63
CA ASN A 437 10.18 -0.01 -28.36
C ASN A 437 10.86 -0.53 -29.64
N TYR A 438 10.26 -0.33 -30.82
CA TYR A 438 10.78 -0.82 -32.08
C TYR A 438 10.94 0.34 -33.09
N PRO A 439 12.02 0.35 -33.88
CA PRO A 439 12.15 1.27 -35.01
C PRO A 439 10.91 1.20 -35.91
N ASP A 440 10.32 2.35 -36.22
CA ASP A 440 9.10 2.50 -37.02
C ASP A 440 7.85 1.75 -36.50
N GLY A 441 7.90 1.18 -35.29
CA GLY A 441 6.80 0.35 -34.78
C GLY A 441 5.51 1.15 -34.59
N LEU A 442 5.62 2.39 -34.12
CA LEU A 442 4.46 3.28 -33.99
C LEU A 442 3.90 3.71 -35.35
N THR A 443 4.78 3.98 -36.32
CA THR A 443 4.40 4.29 -37.71
C THR A 443 3.66 3.11 -38.34
N ALA A 444 4.19 1.89 -38.20
CA ALA A 444 3.57 0.67 -38.72
C ALA A 444 2.18 0.42 -38.11
N LEU A 445 2.00 0.69 -36.81
CA LEU A 445 0.70 0.62 -36.16
C LEU A 445 -0.29 1.63 -36.78
N ILE A 446 0.13 2.88 -36.93
CA ILE A 446 -0.74 3.94 -37.46
C ILE A 446 -1.06 3.71 -38.93
N ASP A 447 -0.11 3.25 -39.74
CA ASP A 447 -0.33 2.92 -41.15
C ASP A 447 -1.33 1.78 -41.32
N LEU A 448 -1.27 0.79 -40.44
CA LEU A 448 -2.24 -0.31 -40.44
C LEU A 448 -3.64 0.18 -40.08
N VAL A 449 -3.78 1.05 -39.06
CA VAL A 449 -5.06 1.70 -38.73
C VAL A 449 -5.54 2.56 -39.90
N ARG A 450 -4.65 3.34 -40.50
CA ARG A 450 -4.92 4.20 -41.66
C ARG A 450 -5.42 3.42 -42.87
N SER A 451 -4.88 2.22 -43.10
CA SER A 451 -5.33 1.34 -44.20
C SER A 451 -6.78 0.87 -44.05
N LEU A 452 -7.29 0.82 -42.82
CA LEU A 452 -8.66 0.40 -42.50
C LEU A 452 -9.63 1.58 -42.36
N GLU A 453 -9.14 2.71 -41.82
CA GLU A 453 -9.94 3.91 -41.54
C GLU A 453 -10.05 4.87 -42.73
N GLY A 454 -9.06 4.87 -43.64
CA GLY A 454 -8.95 5.90 -44.68
C GLY A 454 -8.69 7.28 -44.07
N ASP A 455 -9.32 8.34 -44.58
CA ASP A 455 -9.18 9.72 -44.07
C ASP A 455 -10.33 10.09 -43.11
N SER A 456 -10.58 9.22 -42.11
CA SER A 456 -11.64 9.43 -41.13
C SER A 456 -11.32 10.58 -40.17
N LEU A 457 -12.36 11.25 -39.65
CA LEU A 457 -12.18 12.33 -38.64
C LEU A 457 -11.35 11.86 -37.42
N PRO A 458 -11.56 10.65 -36.87
CA PRO A 458 -10.71 10.11 -35.82
C PRO A 458 -9.24 9.96 -36.23
N LEU A 459 -8.96 9.52 -37.47
CA LEU A 459 -7.58 9.37 -37.91
C LEU A 459 -6.86 10.71 -38.08
N ARG A 460 -7.57 11.77 -38.50
CA ARG A 460 -6.99 13.12 -38.53
C ARG A 460 -6.56 13.61 -37.15
N GLU A 461 -7.28 13.21 -36.10
CA GLU A 461 -6.90 13.50 -34.73
C GLU A 461 -5.65 12.70 -34.30
N VAL A 462 -5.54 11.43 -34.73
CA VAL A 462 -4.31 10.64 -34.57
C VAL A 462 -3.13 11.35 -35.24
N ASP A 463 -3.30 11.82 -36.47
CA ASP A 463 -2.28 12.55 -37.23
C ASP A 463 -1.88 13.87 -36.55
N ARG A 464 -2.86 14.60 -36.01
CA ARG A 464 -2.61 15.83 -35.22
C ARG A 464 -1.72 15.55 -34.00
N VAL A 465 -2.08 14.53 -33.19
CA VAL A 465 -1.31 14.17 -31.99
C VAL A 465 0.10 13.70 -32.36
N MET A 466 0.25 12.96 -33.45
CA MET A 466 1.55 12.52 -33.96
C MET A 466 2.41 13.67 -34.46
N ALA A 467 1.82 14.65 -35.16
CA ALA A 467 2.52 15.85 -35.60
C ALA A 467 3.00 16.69 -34.40
N GLU A 468 2.18 16.83 -33.37
CA GLU A 468 2.57 17.50 -32.12
C GLU A 468 3.73 16.80 -31.43
N TRP A 469 3.69 15.47 -31.35
CA TRP A 469 4.77 14.68 -30.79
C TRP A 469 6.07 14.81 -31.59
N HIS A 470 6.02 14.73 -32.92
CA HIS A 470 7.21 14.94 -33.77
C HIS A 470 7.77 16.36 -33.65
N ASN A 471 6.90 17.38 -33.55
CA ASN A 471 7.34 18.76 -33.32
C ASN A 471 8.04 18.91 -31.96
N GLN A 472 7.52 18.27 -30.91
CA GLN A 472 8.16 18.23 -29.59
C GLN A 472 9.52 17.52 -29.64
N GLN A 473 9.62 16.40 -30.36
CA GLN A 473 10.88 15.67 -30.58
C GLN A 473 11.90 16.53 -31.31
N ALA A 474 11.50 17.23 -32.38
CA ALA A 474 12.36 18.12 -33.15
C ALA A 474 12.85 19.32 -32.32
N LEU A 475 11.99 19.91 -31.50
CA LEU A 475 12.36 20.99 -30.57
C LEU A 475 13.36 20.51 -29.51
N HIS A 476 13.19 19.29 -29.00
CA HIS A 476 14.15 18.69 -28.06
C HIS A 476 15.48 18.33 -28.73
N ALA A 477 15.48 17.90 -29.99
CA ALA A 477 16.68 17.57 -30.75
C ALA A 477 17.47 18.81 -31.21
N ALA A 478 16.80 19.95 -31.41
CA ALA A 478 17.44 21.17 -31.87
C ALA A 478 18.35 21.85 -30.82
N GLY A 479 18.17 21.55 -29.52
CA GLY A 479 18.94 22.16 -28.43
C GLY A 479 18.80 23.70 -28.35
N PRO A 480 19.19 24.34 -27.23
CA PRO A 480 19.32 25.79 -27.22
C PRO A 480 20.54 26.17 -28.07
N SER A 481 20.31 26.83 -29.20
CA SER A 481 21.37 27.54 -29.94
C SER A 481 22.03 28.54 -28.99
N VAL A 482 23.31 28.34 -28.70
CA VAL A 482 24.16 29.27 -27.92
C VAL A 482 24.33 30.58 -28.66
#